data_AF-A0A810QHI9-F1
#
_entry.id   AF-A0A810QHI9-F1
#
_cell.length_a   1.000
_cell.length_b   1.000
_cell.length_c   1.000
_cell.angle_alpha   90.00
_cell.angle_beta   90.00
_cell.angle_gamma   90.00
#
_symmetry.space_group_name_H-M   'P 1'
#
loop_
_entity.id
_entity.type
_entity.pdbx_description
1 polymer ?
#
loop_
_entity_poly.entity_id
_entity_poly.type
_entity_poly.pdbx_seq_one_letter_code
_entity_poly.pdbx_strand_id
1 'polypeptide(L)'
;MDSSNPGPLLGRFKAENAENILKAYRIVMDVKETGKSYILQLVEFESRYSASHISHLFSKSKRVVLRKAKGGHAIRKWGDGTFTFYPFQAGIPFILKN
;
A
#
# COMPACT_ATOMS: atom_id res chain seq x y z
N MET A 1 0.83 26.28 15.92
CA MET A 1 1.39 25.40 14.88
C MET A 1 0.97 23.98 15.25
N ASP A 2 -0.18 23.54 14.73
CA ASP A 2 -0.63 22.17 14.96
C ASP A 2 0.26 21.26 14.12
N SER A 3 1.11 20.48 14.78
CA SER A 3 1.88 19.41 14.15
C SER A 3 0.89 18.33 13.72
N SER A 4 0.22 18.59 12.60
CA SER A 4 -0.90 17.83 12.07
C SER A 4 -0.46 16.42 11.72
N ASN A 5 -0.47 15.51 12.70
CA ASN A 5 -0.37 14.10 12.43
C ASN A 5 -1.49 13.75 11.44
N PRO A 6 -1.17 13.25 10.23
CA PRO A 6 -2.20 12.92 9.27
C PRO A 6 -3.15 11.91 9.89
N GLY A 7 -4.45 12.12 9.66
CA GLY A 7 -5.52 11.26 10.17
C GLY A 7 -5.32 9.78 9.81
N PRO A 8 -6.13 8.87 10.39
CA PRO A 8 -6.07 7.46 10.05
C PRO A 8 -6.37 7.27 8.56
N LEU A 9 -5.59 6.42 7.87
CA LEU A 9 -5.89 6.04 6.49
C LEU A 9 -7.23 5.28 6.44
N LEU A 10 -8.19 5.82 5.68
CA LEU A 10 -9.45 5.17 5.41
C LEU A 10 -9.91 5.55 4.00
N GLY A 11 -10.10 4.57 3.13
CA GLY A 11 -10.54 4.83 1.76
C GLY A 11 -9.97 3.85 0.74
N ARG A 12 -10.13 4.22 -0.53
CA ARG A 12 -9.67 3.45 -1.68
C ARG A 12 -8.47 4.14 -2.28
N PHE A 13 -7.33 3.48 -2.26
CA PHE A 13 -6.08 4.06 -2.72
C PHE A 13 -5.58 3.34 -3.96
N LYS A 14 -4.93 4.10 -4.84
CA LYS A 14 -4.29 3.59 -6.05
C LYS A 14 -2.79 3.88 -6.08
N ALA A 15 -2.03 2.95 -6.63
CA ALA A 15 -0.67 3.16 -7.12
C ALA A 15 -0.61 2.73 -8.58
N GLU A 16 -0.05 3.57 -9.44
CA GLU A 16 0.06 3.31 -10.87
C GLU A 16 1.41 3.75 -11.41
N ASN A 17 1.96 2.97 -12.33
CA ASN A 17 3.11 3.34 -13.14
C ASN A 17 2.76 3.00 -14.59
N ALA A 18 2.94 3.96 -15.49
CA ALA A 18 2.66 3.82 -16.92
C ALA A 18 3.90 4.15 -17.79
N GLU A 19 5.10 4.24 -17.20
CA GLU A 19 6.31 4.69 -17.91
C GLU A 19 6.69 3.81 -19.11
N ASN A 20 6.55 2.48 -18.98
CA ASN A 20 6.72 1.55 -20.11
C ASN A 20 6.00 0.22 -19.84
N ILE A 21 5.73 -0.55 -20.91
CA ILE A 21 4.95 -1.80 -20.86
C ILE A 21 5.53 -2.84 -19.88
N LEU A 22 6.85 -2.90 -19.72
CA LEU A 22 7.48 -3.88 -18.82
C LEU A 22 7.37 -3.48 -17.35
N LYS A 23 7.33 -2.18 -17.06
CA LYS A 23 7.22 -1.61 -15.72
C LYS A 23 5.79 -1.20 -15.35
N ALA A 24 4.86 -1.28 -16.29
CA ALA A 24 3.48 -0.87 -16.08
C ALA A 24 2.82 -1.71 -14.97
N TYR A 25 2.19 -1.01 -14.03
CA TYR A 25 1.35 -1.62 -13.01
C TYR A 25 0.21 -0.70 -12.61
N ARG A 26 -0.87 -1.30 -12.12
CA ARG A 26 -1.99 -0.66 -11.44
C ARG A 26 -2.35 -1.50 -10.23
N ILE A 27 -2.35 -0.88 -9.06
CA ILE A 27 -2.72 -1.49 -7.79
C ILE A 27 -3.81 -0.62 -7.19
N VAL A 28 -4.99 -1.17 -6.93
CA VAL A 28 -6.07 -0.50 -6.21
C VAL A 28 -6.41 -1.32 -4.98
N MET A 29 -6.44 -0.70 -3.82
CA MET A 29 -6.78 -1.36 -2.57
C MET A 29 -7.58 -0.46 -1.64
N ASP A 30 -8.53 -1.06 -0.92
CA ASP A 30 -9.19 -0.41 0.20
C ASP A 30 -8.30 -0.56 1.44
N VAL A 31 -8.09 0.54 2.15
CA VAL A 31 -7.21 0.64 3.31
C VAL A 31 -8.00 1.11 4.52
N LYS A 32 -7.80 0.43 5.64
CA LYS A 32 -8.30 0.85 6.95
C LYS A 32 -7.18 0.76 7.97
N GLU A 33 -6.74 1.92 8.46
CA GLU A 33 -5.82 2.05 9.57
C GLU A 33 -6.56 1.86 10.90
N THR A 34 -5.96 1.07 11.78
CA THR A 34 -6.39 0.90 13.17
C THR A 34 -5.24 1.28 14.10
N GLY A 35 -5.48 1.27 15.42
CA GLY A 35 -4.43 1.53 16.40
C GLY A 35 -3.23 0.58 16.29
N LYS A 36 -3.44 -0.69 15.91
CA LYS A 36 -2.39 -1.74 15.94
C LYS A 36 -2.03 -2.29 14.56
N SER A 37 -2.83 -2.05 13.54
CA SER A 37 -2.66 -2.66 12.22
C SER A 37 -3.22 -1.81 11.09
N TYR A 38 -2.81 -2.14 9.87
CA TYR A 38 -3.48 -1.76 8.63
C TYR A 38 -4.22 -2.98 8.08
N ILE A 39 -5.45 -2.77 7.65
CA ILE A 39 -6.25 -3.76 6.94
C ILE A 39 -6.26 -3.33 5.49
N LEU A 40 -5.70 -4.18 4.62
CA LEU A 40 -5.64 -3.95 3.18
C LEU A 40 -6.56 -4.95 2.47
N GLN A 41 -7.36 -4.47 1.55
CA GLN A 41 -8.19 -5.29 0.68
C GLN A 41 -7.84 -4.97 -0.77
N LEU A 42 -7.28 -5.94 -1.49
CA LEU A 42 -6.96 -5.79 -2.90
C LEU A 42 -8.25 -5.75 -3.73
N VAL A 43 -8.41 -4.68 -4.51
CA VAL A 43 -9.57 -4.42 -5.38
C VAL A 43 -9.20 -4.69 -6.82
N GLU A 44 -8.12 -4.08 -7.31
CA GLU A 44 -7.59 -4.28 -8.66
C GLU A 44 -6.08 -4.51 -8.58
N PHE A 45 -5.58 -5.43 -9.41
CA PHE A 45 -4.16 -5.67 -9.55
C PHE A 45 -3.83 -6.05 -10.98
N GLU A 46 -3.12 -5.17 -11.65
CA GLU A 46 -2.55 -5.40 -12.98
C GLU A 46 -1.06 -5.12 -12.90
N SER A 47 -0.25 -6.10 -13.28
CA SER A 47 1.19 -5.93 -13.35
C SER A 47 1.75 -7.06 -14.19
N ARG A 48 2.57 -6.72 -15.19
CA ARG A 48 3.26 -7.74 -15.96
C ARG A 48 4.48 -8.29 -15.20
N TYR A 49 5.29 -7.40 -14.62
CA TYR A 49 6.53 -7.78 -13.91
C TYR A 49 6.88 -6.92 -12.69
N SER A 50 6.49 -5.65 -12.67
CA SER A 50 7.04 -4.63 -11.75
C SER A 50 6.48 -4.63 -10.33
N ALA A 51 5.28 -5.18 -10.12
CA ALA A 51 4.63 -5.20 -8.81
C ALA A 51 4.44 -6.62 -8.25
N SER A 52 5.36 -7.54 -8.58
CA SER A 52 5.33 -8.95 -8.11
C SER A 52 5.23 -9.09 -6.58
N HIS A 53 5.80 -8.15 -5.82
CA HIS A 53 5.69 -8.12 -4.35
C HIS A 53 4.24 -7.98 -3.85
N ILE A 54 3.38 -7.26 -4.58
CA ILE A 54 1.96 -7.15 -4.23
C ILE A 54 1.25 -8.46 -4.48
N SER A 55 1.51 -9.11 -5.63
CA SER A 55 1.00 -10.46 -5.90
C SER A 55 1.41 -11.44 -4.79
N HIS A 56 2.67 -11.40 -4.36
CA HIS A 56 3.15 -12.25 -3.27
C HIS A 56 2.45 -11.95 -1.94
N LEU A 57 2.30 -10.67 -1.58
CA LEU A 57 1.62 -10.24 -0.36
C LEU A 57 0.17 -10.75 -0.28
N PHE A 58 -0.55 -10.71 -1.39
CA PHE A 58 -1.96 -11.12 -1.49
C PHE A 58 -2.15 -12.56 -2.01
N SER A 59 -1.07 -13.34 -2.12
CA SER A 59 -1.10 -14.69 -2.71
C SER A 59 -2.05 -15.67 -2.02
N LYS A 60 -2.24 -15.51 -0.70
CA LYS A 60 -3.11 -16.37 0.11
C LYS A 60 -4.54 -15.82 0.27
N SER A 61 -4.71 -14.51 0.13
CA SER A 61 -5.98 -13.83 0.37
C SER A 61 -5.95 -12.44 -0.23
N LYS A 62 -7.07 -12.00 -0.80
CA LYS A 62 -7.28 -10.60 -1.22
C LYS A 62 -7.30 -9.63 -0.03
N ARG A 63 -7.35 -10.13 1.20
CA ARG A 63 -7.32 -9.35 2.43
C ARG A 63 -6.07 -9.66 3.24
N VAL A 64 -5.31 -8.64 3.60
CA VAL A 64 -4.11 -8.76 4.43
C VAL A 64 -4.21 -7.84 5.63
N VAL A 65 -3.81 -8.34 6.81
CA VAL A 65 -3.72 -7.56 8.03
C VAL A 65 -2.25 -7.39 8.40
N LEU A 66 -1.81 -6.14 8.38
CA LEU A 66 -0.42 -5.75 8.58
C LEU A 66 -0.26 -5.13 9.96
N ARG A 67 0.47 -5.79 10.87
CA ARG A 67 0.73 -5.28 12.23
C ARG A 67 1.77 -4.15 12.22
N LYS A 68 1.44 -3.01 12.81
CA LYS A 68 2.37 -1.87 12.94
C LYS A 68 3.66 -2.24 13.69
N ALA A 69 3.55 -3.13 14.67
CA ALA A 69 4.69 -3.66 15.41
C ALA A 69 5.13 -5.03 14.88
N LYS A 70 6.44 -5.19 14.65
CA LYS A 70 7.09 -6.46 14.26
C LYS A 70 6.47 -7.13 13.01
N GLY A 71 5.92 -6.33 12.09
CA GLY A 71 5.20 -6.83 10.92
C GLY A 71 6.02 -6.97 9.64
N GLY A 72 7.30 -6.60 9.64
CA GLY A 72 8.19 -6.73 8.48
C GLY A 72 7.84 -5.83 7.29
N HIS A 73 7.05 -4.78 7.50
CA HIS A 73 6.61 -3.80 6.49
C HIS A 73 6.69 -2.39 7.08
N ALA A 74 6.57 -1.38 6.23
CA ALA A 74 6.50 0.03 6.66
C ALA A 74 5.44 0.79 5.86
N ILE A 75 4.76 1.72 6.54
CA ILE A 75 3.89 2.71 5.93
C ILE A 75 4.30 4.09 6.43
N ARG A 76 4.54 5.02 5.49
CA ARG A 76 4.85 6.43 5.78
C ARG A 76 3.78 7.33 5.18
N LYS A 77 3.11 8.10 6.03
CA LYS A 77 2.05 9.05 5.64
C LYS A 77 2.65 10.42 5.34
N TRP A 78 2.12 11.11 4.33
CA TRP A 78 2.67 12.40 3.88
C TRP A 78 1.76 13.61 4.13
N GLY A 79 0.44 13.44 4.28
CA GLY A 79 -0.48 14.53 4.63
C GLY A 79 -1.84 14.47 3.94
N ASP A 80 -1.86 14.13 2.65
CA ASP A 80 -3.02 14.42 1.79
C ASP A 80 -3.66 13.15 1.22
N GLY A 81 -4.00 12.18 2.08
CA GLY A 81 -4.46 10.86 1.59
C GLY A 81 -3.40 10.14 0.75
N THR A 82 -2.13 10.52 0.92
CA THR A 82 -0.98 9.93 0.23
C THR A 82 -0.06 9.26 1.24
N PHE A 83 0.36 8.04 0.93
CA PHE A 83 1.31 7.31 1.75
C PHE A 83 2.23 6.42 0.89
N THR A 84 3.41 6.15 1.42
CA THR A 84 4.32 5.16 0.87
C THR A 84 4.15 3.85 1.62
N PHE A 85 4.00 2.75 0.89
CA PHE A 85 3.89 1.40 1.40
C PHE A 85 5.07 0.54 0.98
N TYR A 86 5.73 -0.08 1.95
CA TYR A 86 6.78 -1.07 1.76
C TYR A 86 6.21 -2.45 2.13
N PRO A 87 5.85 -3.31 1.16
CA PRO A 87 5.24 -4.62 1.44
C PRO A 87 6.12 -5.54 2.28
N PHE A 88 7.44 -5.37 2.18
CA PHE A 88 8.47 -6.14 2.88
C PHE A 88 9.62 -5.21 3.32
N GLN A 89 10.40 -5.62 4.32
CA GLN A 89 11.49 -4.85 4.92
C GLN A 89 12.58 -4.38 3.92
N ALA A 90 12.77 -5.11 2.82
CA ALA A 90 13.70 -4.77 1.73
C ALA A 90 12.99 -4.71 0.35
N GLY A 91 11.71 -4.34 0.34
CA GLY A 91 10.90 -4.29 -0.88
C GLY A 91 10.91 -2.93 -1.60
N ILE A 92 10.54 -2.95 -2.88
CA ILE A 92 10.27 -1.74 -3.66
C ILE A 92 9.03 -1.03 -3.07
N PRO A 93 9.11 0.27 -2.73
CA PRO A 93 7.96 1.01 -2.22
C PRO A 93 6.94 1.32 -3.30
N PHE A 94 5.67 1.39 -2.89
CA PHE A 94 4.56 1.89 -3.69
C PHE A 94 4.03 3.19 -3.10
N ILE A 95 3.82 4.19 -3.94
CA ILE A 95 3.17 5.44 -3.52
C ILE A 95 1.69 5.30 -3.81
N LEU A 96 0.88 5.26 -2.75
CA LEU A 96 -0.56 5.13 -2.80
C LEU A 96 -1.23 6.49 -2.56
N LYS A 97 -2.24 6.79 -3.36
CA LYS A 97 -3.03 8.03 -3.31
C LYS A 97 -4.52 7.68 -3.31
N ASN A 98 -5.30 8.32 -2.44
CA ASN A 98 -6.76 8.24 -2.40
C ASN A 98 -7.37 9.11 -3.50
#